data_AF-A0A7H8KZP5-F1
#
_entry.id   AF-A0A7H8KZP5-F1
#
_cell.length_a   1.000
_cell.length_b   1.000
_cell.length_c   1.000
_cell.angle_alpha   90.00
_cell.angle_beta   90.00
_cell.angle_gamma   90.00
#
_symmetry.space_group_name_H-M   'P 1'
#
loop_
_entity.id
_entity.type
_entity.pdbx_description
1 polymer ?
#
loop_
_entity_poly.entity_id
_entity_poly.type
_entity_poly.pdbx_seq_one_letter_code
_entity_poly.pdbx_strand_id
1 'polypeptide(L)'
;MTTTNPTTDHTPNPDTVHEWVIAAYVPVDTQGAAYARRRGVYRIPATTKIQSADVMCIRCRRPYDEVSEQPCAGTDPMLHGGPVGTRKRRPAAEYPHQVAAADNFRKPDPRGPNNRMRQPPPGR
;
A
#
# COMPACT_ATOMS: atom_id res chain seq x y z
N MET A 1 53.30 31.92 18.72
CA MET A 1 51.87 31.81 19.11
C MET A 1 51.28 30.71 18.25
N THR A 2 51.18 29.49 18.78
CA THR A 2 50.73 28.30 18.05
C THR A 2 49.22 28.19 18.19
N THR A 3 48.49 28.47 17.11
CA THR A 3 47.03 28.33 17.04
C THR A 3 46.69 26.84 16.89
N THR A 4 46.18 26.23 17.96
CA THR A 4 45.57 24.89 17.90
C THR A 4 44.13 25.04 17.42
N ASN A 5 43.84 24.60 16.19
CA ASN A 5 42.46 24.45 15.74
C ASN A 5 41.82 23.29 16.52
N PRO A 6 40.65 23.47 17.13
CA PRO A 6 39.91 22.36 17.71
C PRO A 6 39.35 21.51 16.57
N THR A 7 39.85 20.27 16.45
CA THR A 7 39.21 19.23 15.67
C THR A 7 37.87 18.92 16.32
N THR A 8 36.78 19.47 15.77
CA THR A 8 35.42 19.04 16.10
C THR A 8 35.28 17.58 15.74
N ASP A 9 35.24 16.74 16.77
CA ASP A 9 34.93 15.31 16.69
C ASP A 9 33.50 15.17 16.14
N HIS A 10 33.41 14.94 14.83
CA HIS A 10 32.17 14.96 14.07
C HIS A 10 31.45 13.62 14.19
N THR A 11 31.35 13.06 15.40
CA THR A 11 30.49 11.89 15.62
C THR A 11 29.04 12.37 15.46
N PRO A 12 28.33 12.00 14.38
CA PRO A 12 26.99 12.52 14.14
C PRO A 12 26.09 12.05 15.26
N ASN A 13 25.47 12.97 15.99
CA ASN A 13 24.43 12.60 16.95
C ASN A 13 23.35 11.85 16.17
N PRO A 14 23.07 10.57 16.47
CA PRO A 14 22.13 9.75 15.71
C PRO A 14 20.73 10.38 15.65
N ASP A 15 20.37 11.25 16.60
CA ASP A 15 19.09 11.96 16.61
C ASP A 15 18.99 13.05 15.53
N THR A 16 20.13 13.52 15.03
CA THR A 16 20.22 14.56 13.98
C THR A 16 20.37 14.01 12.57
N VAL A 17 20.49 12.68 12.43
CA VAL A 17 20.64 12.00 11.14
C VAL A 17 19.26 11.59 10.59
N HIS A 18 19.03 11.88 9.31
CA HIS A 18 17.82 11.45 8.61
C HIS A 18 17.81 9.94 8.36
N GLU A 19 16.63 9.36 8.41
CA GLU A 19 16.40 7.96 8.05
C GLU A 19 15.45 7.93 6.86
N TRP A 20 16.01 7.69 5.67
CA TRP A 20 15.28 7.81 4.41
C TRP A 20 14.45 6.58 4.10
N VAL A 21 13.21 6.80 3.68
CA VAL A 21 12.31 5.78 3.18
C VAL A 21 11.74 6.20 1.84
N ILE A 22 11.44 5.21 1.00
CA ILE A 22 10.83 5.43 -0.31
C ILE A 22 9.35 5.08 -0.19
N ALA A 23 8.48 6.05 -0.48
CA ALA A 23 7.11 5.75 -0.84
C ALA A 23 7.08 5.25 -2.28
N ALA A 24 6.49 4.09 -2.53
CA ALA A 24 6.54 3.45 -3.84
C ALA A 24 5.27 2.67 -4.16
N TYR A 25 5.03 2.50 -5.47
CA TYR A 25 4.05 1.56 -5.98
C TYR A 25 4.72 0.22 -6.22
N VAL A 26 4.22 -0.81 -5.55
CA VAL A 26 4.70 -2.19 -5.72
C VAL A 26 3.70 -2.94 -6.60
N PRO A 27 4.04 -3.29 -7.86
CA PRO A 27 3.18 -4.09 -8.69
C PRO A 27 3.07 -5.49 -8.10
N VAL A 28 1.83 -5.97 -7.97
CA VAL A 28 1.53 -7.31 -7.46
C VAL A 28 0.49 -7.97 -8.34
N ASP A 29 0.57 -9.29 -8.47
CA ASP A 29 -0.47 -10.09 -9.08
C ASP A 29 -1.69 -10.22 -8.16
N THR A 30 -2.79 -10.78 -8.69
CA THR A 30 -4.04 -10.95 -7.93
C THR A 30 -3.83 -11.75 -6.65
N GLN A 31 -2.97 -12.77 -6.69
CA GLN A 31 -2.65 -13.60 -5.53
C GLN A 31 -1.87 -12.81 -4.48
N GLY A 32 -0.86 -12.04 -4.89
CA GLY A 32 -0.08 -11.16 -4.05
C GLY A 32 -0.92 -10.07 -3.39
N ALA A 33 -1.83 -9.45 -4.15
CA ALA A 33 -2.79 -8.48 -3.62
C ALA A 33 -3.69 -9.10 -2.53
N ALA A 34 -4.25 -10.29 -2.79
CA ALA A 34 -5.05 -11.00 -1.81
C ALA A 34 -4.26 -11.41 -0.56
N TYR A 35 -2.99 -11.78 -0.71
CA TYR A 35 -2.10 -12.09 0.40
C TYR A 35 -1.79 -10.84 1.25
N ALA A 36 -1.38 -9.75 0.60
CA ALA A 36 -1.05 -8.48 1.23
C ALA A 36 -2.24 -7.91 2.03
N ARG A 37 -3.45 -7.99 1.46
CA ARG A 37 -4.67 -7.55 2.14
C ARG A 37 -4.94 -8.35 3.41
N ARG A 38 -4.76 -9.69 3.37
CA ARG A 38 -5.06 -10.58 4.51
C ARG A 38 -4.00 -10.51 5.61
N ARG A 39 -2.72 -10.42 5.25
CA ARG A 39 -1.60 -10.47 6.21
C ARG A 39 -1.06 -9.11 6.60
N GLY A 40 -1.39 -8.06 5.84
CA GLY A 40 -0.83 -6.72 6.03
C GLY A 40 0.64 -6.58 5.65
N VAL A 41 1.24 -7.64 5.10
CA VAL A 41 2.64 -7.74 4.69
C VAL A 41 2.70 -8.43 3.33
N TYR A 42 3.63 -8.01 2.48
CA TYR A 42 3.92 -8.64 1.21
C TYR A 42 5.44 -8.78 1.05
N ARG A 43 5.89 -9.95 0.61
CA ARG A 43 7.31 -10.19 0.31
C ARG A 43 7.53 -9.93 -1.17
N ILE A 44 8.33 -8.93 -1.47
CA ILE A 44 8.70 -8.60 -2.84
C ILE A 44 9.76 -9.62 -3.31
N PRO A 45 9.61 -10.21 -4.51
CA PRO A 45 10.63 -11.09 -5.06
C PRO A 45 11.99 -10.38 -5.13
N ALA A 46 13.07 -11.12 -4.91
CA ALA A 46 14.43 -10.59 -5.07
C ALA A 46 14.60 -9.94 -6.45
N THR A 47 15.44 -8.91 -6.54
CA THR A 47 15.74 -8.13 -7.76
C THR A 47 14.57 -7.41 -8.43
N THR A 48 13.37 -7.40 -7.83
CA THR A 48 12.26 -6.60 -8.34
C THR A 48 12.62 -5.12 -8.32
N LYS A 49 12.57 -4.48 -9.50
CA LYS A 49 12.73 -3.03 -9.62
C LYS A 49 11.45 -2.35 -9.17
N ILE A 50 11.57 -1.42 -8.23
CA ILE A 50 10.47 -0.63 -7.69
C ILE A 50 10.63 0.82 -8.15
N GLN A 51 9.54 1.42 -8.62
CA GLN A 51 9.54 2.85 -8.95
C GLN A 51 9.23 3.66 -7.69
N SER A 52 10.11 4.61 -7.36
CA SER A 52 9.88 5.57 -6.29
C SER A 52 8.79 6.56 -6.68
N ALA A 53 7.79 6.71 -5.84
CA ALA A 53 6.81 7.79 -5.94
C ALA A 53 7.30 9.02 -5.18
N ASP A 54 7.90 8.83 -3.99
CA ASP A 54 8.47 9.89 -3.17
C ASP A 54 9.60 9.34 -2.28
N VAL A 55 10.51 10.21 -1.85
CA VAL A 55 11.60 9.89 -0.91
C VAL A 55 11.53 10.88 0.25
N MET A 56 11.36 10.37 1.46
CA MET A 56 11.13 11.18 2.66
C MET A 56 11.84 10.61 3.87
N CYS A 57 12.10 11.44 4.88
CA CYS A 57 12.64 10.97 6.15
C CYS A 57 11.52 10.39 7.03
N ILE A 58 11.66 9.16 7.54
CA ILE A 58 10.63 8.54 8.40
C ILE A 58 10.50 9.21 9.77
N ARG A 59 11.55 9.92 10.21
CA ARG A 59 11.60 10.60 11.51
C ARG A 59 10.89 11.96 11.45
N CYS A 60 11.42 12.89 10.67
CA CYS A 60 10.89 14.25 10.57
C CYS A 60 9.77 14.40 9.52
N ARG A 61 9.51 13.38 8.69
CA ARG A 61 8.46 13.33 7.65
C ARG A 61 8.54 14.40 6.56
N ARG A 62 9.71 15.03 6.39
CA ARG A 62 9.96 15.99 5.32
C ARG A 62 10.53 15.28 4.08
N PRO A 63 10.22 15.75 2.86
CA PRO A 63 10.71 15.16 1.62
C PRO A 63 12.21 15.43 1.45
N TYR A 64 12.89 14.56 0.71
CA TYR A 64 14.35 14.60 0.53
C TYR A 64 14.84 15.94 0.01
N ASP A 65 14.18 16.48 -1.03
CA ASP A 65 14.60 17.72 -1.70
C ASP A 65 14.55 18.96 -0.79
N GLU A 66 13.79 18.91 0.30
CA GLU A 66 13.68 20.04 1.23
C GLU A 66 14.73 20.03 2.35
N VAL A 67 15.25 18.85 2.73
CA VAL A 67 15.99 18.68 4.00
C VAL A 67 17.26 17.85 3.89
N SER A 68 17.65 17.43 2.69
CA SER A 68 18.88 16.65 2.47
C SER A 68 20.14 17.36 3.01
N GLU A 69 20.16 18.69 2.99
CA GLU A 69 21.27 19.53 3.48
C GLU A 69 21.07 20.02 4.93
N GLN A 70 19.93 19.74 5.56
CA GLN A 70 19.58 20.19 6.91
C GLN A 70 19.64 19.03 7.90
N PRO A 71 19.98 19.27 9.18
CA PRO A 71 19.89 18.23 10.20
C PRO A 71 18.43 17.79 10.40
N CYS A 72 18.25 16.51 10.75
CA CYS A 72 16.94 15.97 11.07
C CYS A 72 16.37 16.64 12.33
N ALA A 73 15.14 17.13 12.25
CA ALA A 73 14.43 17.73 13.38
C ALA A 73 13.90 16.69 14.39
N GLY A 74 14.11 15.40 14.15
CA GLY A 74 13.58 14.32 14.99
C GLY A 74 12.08 14.05 14.75
N THR A 75 11.46 13.34 15.68
CA THR A 75 10.03 13.00 15.64
C THR A 75 9.23 14.13 16.28
N ASP A 76 8.26 14.70 15.57
CA ASP A 76 7.33 15.69 16.13
C ASP A 76 6.46 15.04 17.24
N PRO A 77 6.58 15.47 18.51
CA PRO A 77 5.83 14.91 19.62
C PRO A 77 4.32 15.16 19.53
N MET A 78 3.87 16.17 18.77
CA MET A 78 2.44 16.45 18.56
C MET A 78 1.81 15.55 17.51
N LEU A 79 2.61 14.78 16.76
CA LEU A 79 2.12 14.01 15.63
C LEU A 79 1.52 12.68 16.09
N HIS A 80 0.22 12.70 16.38
CA HIS A 80 -0.51 11.55 16.89
C HIS A 80 -0.59 10.40 15.88
N GLY A 81 0.11 9.30 16.18
CA GLY A 81 -0.07 8.01 15.52
C GLY A 81 1.19 7.18 15.25
N GLY A 82 2.28 7.48 15.95
CA GLY A 82 3.49 6.66 15.96
C GLY A 82 4.22 6.60 14.62
N PRO A 83 5.32 5.82 14.55
CA PRO A 83 6.05 5.60 13.30
C PRO A 83 5.14 5.01 12.21
N VAL A 84 5.45 5.28 10.94
CA VAL A 84 4.71 4.72 9.80
C VAL A 84 4.68 3.19 9.91
N GLY A 85 3.49 2.60 9.78
CA GLY A 85 3.29 1.15 9.87
C GLY A 85 3.04 0.60 11.28
N THR A 86 3.19 1.40 12.34
CA THR A 86 2.90 0.96 13.73
C THR A 86 1.43 1.09 14.13
N ARG A 87 0.62 1.83 13.35
CA ARG A 87 -0.82 1.95 13.61
C ARG A 87 -1.49 0.60 13.48
N LYS A 88 -2.27 0.22 14.50
CA LYS A 88 -3.13 -0.97 14.45
C LYS A 88 -4.04 -0.86 13.22
N ARG A 89 -3.88 -1.79 12.27
CA ARG A 89 -4.79 -1.86 11.12
C ARG A 89 -6.21 -2.09 11.64
N ARG A 90 -7.18 -1.37 11.08
CA ARG A 90 -8.59 -1.66 11.32
C ARG A 90 -8.82 -3.14 10.96
N PRO A 91 -9.50 -3.94 11.81
CA PRO A 91 -9.87 -5.30 11.45
C PRO A 91 -10.54 -5.28 10.08
N ALA A 92 -10.16 -6.21 9.21
CA ALA A 92 -10.93 -6.41 7.99
C ALA A 92 -12.38 -6.66 8.42
N ALA A 93 -13.33 -5.91 7.86
CA ALA A 93 -14.73 -6.25 8.06
C ALA A 93 -14.90 -7.72 7.66
N GLU A 94 -15.36 -8.57 8.58
CA GLU A 94 -16.05 -9.78 8.17
C GLU A 94 -17.15 -9.31 7.22
N TYR A 95 -17.23 -9.90 6.03
CA TYR A 95 -18.32 -9.64 5.11
C TYR A 95 -19.34 -10.76 5.27
N PRO A 96 -20.41 -10.63 6.09
CA PRO A 96 -21.51 -11.59 6.06
C PRO A 96 -22.41 -11.49 4.81
N HIS A 97 -22.19 -10.55 3.89
CA HIS A 97 -23.25 -10.14 2.94
C HIS A 97 -23.00 -10.45 1.46
N GLN A 98 -21.96 -11.22 1.09
CA GLN A 98 -21.68 -11.47 -0.34
C GLN A 98 -22.25 -12.78 -0.90
N VAL A 99 -22.98 -13.58 -0.11
CA VAL A 99 -23.63 -14.80 -0.63
C VAL A 99 -25.02 -14.53 -1.24
N ALA A 100 -25.68 -13.42 -0.90
CA ALA A 100 -27.05 -13.17 -1.35
C ALA A 100 -27.20 -12.72 -2.83
N ALA A 101 -26.11 -12.37 -3.51
CA ALA A 101 -26.18 -11.90 -4.91
C ALA A 101 -26.00 -13.02 -5.95
N ALA A 102 -25.32 -14.12 -5.61
CA ALA A 102 -25.10 -15.23 -6.54
C ALA A 102 -26.33 -16.16 -6.67
N ASP A 103 -27.15 -16.28 -5.62
CA ASP A 103 -28.32 -17.16 -5.63
C ASP A 103 -29.55 -16.56 -6.33
N ASN A 104 -29.54 -15.26 -6.64
CA ASN A 104 -30.68 -14.58 -7.28
C ASN A 104 -30.65 -14.60 -8.81
N PHE A 105 -29.57 -15.10 -9.44
CA PHE A 105 -29.50 -15.25 -10.91
C PHE A 105 -30.03 -16.59 -11.43
N ARG A 106 -30.42 -17.52 -10.55
CA ARG A 106 -30.78 -18.90 -10.94
C ARG A 106 -32.13 -19.36 -10.39
N LYS A 107 -33.16 -18.50 -10.43
CA LYS A 107 -34.54 -18.98 -10.38
C LYS A 107 -35.08 -19.09 -11.81
N PRO A 108 -35.27 -20.30 -12.36
CA PRO A 108 -36.09 -20.47 -13.56
C PRO A 108 -37.51 -19.98 -13.23
N ASP A 109 -38.06 -19.17 -14.13
CA ASP A 109 -39.45 -18.70 -14.07
C ASP A 109 -40.39 -19.93 -14.04
N PRO A 110 -41.31 -20.05 -13.06
CA PRO A 110 -42.25 -21.19 -12.99
C PRO A 110 -43.33 -21.16 -14.09
N ARG A 111 -43.37 -20.13 -14.95
CA ARG A 111 -44.27 -20.09 -16.12
C ARG A 111 -43.49 -20.48 -17.38
N GLY A 112 -43.37 -21.78 -17.61
CA GLY A 112 -42.72 -22.32 -18.80
C GLY A 112 -43.39 -21.84 -20.11
N PRO A 113 -42.63 -21.58 -21.19
CA PRO A 113 -43.21 -21.38 -22.50
C PRO A 113 -43.41 -22.75 -23.16
N ASN A 114 -44.65 -23.24 -23.11
CA ASN A 114 -45.11 -24.24 -24.06
C ASN A 114 -44.93 -23.72 -25.50
N ASN A 115 -44.27 -24.54 -26.32
CA ASN A 115 -44.41 -24.69 -27.77
C ASN A 115 -44.74 -23.44 -28.61
N ARG A 116 -43.72 -22.91 -29.30
CA ARG A 116 -43.92 -22.35 -30.64
C ARG A 116 -43.18 -23.21 -31.65
N MET A 117 -43.95 -24.02 -32.39
CA MET A 117 -43.52 -24.70 -33.61
C MET A 117 -42.76 -23.73 -34.51
N ARG A 118 -41.51 -24.05 -34.83
CA ARG A 118 -40.84 -23.47 -36.00
C ARG A 118 -41.40 -24.17 -37.23
N GLN A 119 -42.21 -23.47 -38.02
CA GLN A 119 -42.49 -23.93 -39.38
C GLN A 119 -41.21 -23.79 -40.22
N PRO A 120 -40.86 -24.78 -41.07
CA PRO A 120 -39.76 -24.63 -42.01
C PRO A 120 -40.13 -23.64 -43.12
N PRO A 121 -39.16 -22.94 -43.71
CA PRO A 121 -39.41 -21.98 -44.79
C PRO A 121 -39.88 -22.71 -46.06
N PRO A 122 -40.83 -22.15 -46.82
CA PRO A 122 -41.19 -22.72 -48.12
C PRO A 122 -40.03 -22.49 -49.09
N GLY A 123 -39.52 -23.59 -49.65
CA GLY A 123 -38.50 -23.54 -50.69
C GLY A 123 -39.04 -22.94 -51.99
N ARG A 124 -38.18 -22.16 -52.65
CA ARG A 124 -38.05 -22.02 -54.10
C ARG A 124 -36.66 -21.49 -54.40
#